data_AF-A0A8H4JCH4-F1
#
_entry.id   AF-A0A8H4JCH4-F1
#
_cell.length_a   1.000
_cell.length_b   1.000
_cell.length_c   1.000
_cell.angle_alpha   90.00
_cell.angle_beta   90.00
_cell.angle_gamma   90.00
#
_symmetry.space_group_name_H-M   'P 1'
#
loop_
_entity.id
_entity.type
_entity.pdbx_description
1 polymer ?
#
loop_
_entity_poly.entity_id
_entity_poly.type
_entity_poly.pdbx_seq_one_letter_code
_entity_poly.pdbx_strand_id
1 'polypeptide(L)'
;MNTANDHLQTAKRSGRLSAADIDDSLVPIVEAILQRHRPVTLEMMTDILQDGDSLMNEDWEQGDEDGVEARWQRSERKKSSDHVGTRGKNDDPLRDFWRVCVRFFRQTPPVLFSPFNRLQFGPMIEKDSAALSCHLFSKEACNAIADLIVHPLWQQDHRYFINVLIYTANLRVGGTTNFRWLPLPHVDCPVLQSLNAKLQSIEDEELPKTVHQLHMEASDAATEDRQEPSFFSDFMISIGHYVIVEKSPSMRELELLRHRIIPFRITDVECIQKAIDGFAHSDERLGVGRYVKAVSDAFKLLKRDEVPNGDQLRDFDARACKQMLRMAARPDIHGSVTLHPD
;
A
#
# COMPACT_ATOMS: atom_id res chain seq x y z
N MET A 1 -7.51 61.95 -5.74
CA MET A 1 -7.15 61.92 -4.30
C MET A 1 -8.29 61.23 -3.55
N ASN A 2 -8.18 60.12 -2.82
CA ASN A 2 -7.15 59.13 -2.52
C ASN A 2 -7.95 57.90 -2.05
N THR A 3 -7.88 56.79 -2.80
CA THR A 3 -7.32 55.49 -2.38
C THR A 3 -7.92 54.89 -1.10
N ALA A 4 -8.90 54.00 -1.26
CA ALA A 4 -9.15 52.91 -0.31
C ALA A 4 -8.67 51.62 -1.00
N ASN A 5 -7.55 51.09 -0.52
CA ASN A 5 -6.90 49.91 -1.05
C ASN A 5 -7.15 48.72 -0.11
N ASP A 6 -7.69 47.66 -0.70
CA ASP A 6 -7.50 46.23 -0.42
C ASP A 6 -6.97 45.79 0.96
N HIS A 7 -7.80 44.98 1.64
CA HIS A 7 -7.30 43.80 2.33
C HIS A 7 -8.16 42.58 2.01
N LEU A 8 -7.96 42.06 0.80
CA LEU A 8 -8.27 40.68 0.45
C LEU A 8 -7.30 39.78 1.24
N GLN A 9 -7.81 39.03 2.22
CA GLN A 9 -7.07 37.92 2.83
C GLN A 9 -6.86 36.85 1.75
N THR A 10 -5.69 36.89 1.12
CA THR A 10 -5.22 35.85 0.22
C THR A 10 -4.78 34.66 1.05
N ALA A 11 -5.45 33.52 0.82
CA ALA A 11 -5.07 32.22 1.32
C ALA A 11 -3.57 31.95 1.06
N LYS A 12 -2.82 31.63 2.12
CA LYS A 12 -1.42 31.21 2.04
C LYS A 12 -1.29 30.08 1.03
N ARG A 13 -0.63 30.36 -0.09
CA ARG A 13 -0.11 29.34 -1.00
C ARG A 13 0.83 28.43 -0.22
N SER A 14 0.61 27.12 -0.31
CA SER A 14 1.49 26.07 0.19
C SER A 14 2.93 26.34 -0.28
N GLY A 15 3.78 26.77 0.66
CA GLY A 15 5.21 26.98 0.42
C GLY A 15 5.95 25.65 0.36
N ARG A 16 7.05 25.62 -0.41
CA ARG A 16 8.05 24.55 -0.31
C ARG A 16 8.46 24.42 1.16
N LEU A 17 8.44 23.19 1.69
CA LEU A 17 8.99 22.87 3.01
C LEU A 17 10.40 23.45 3.11
N SER A 18 10.63 24.26 4.14
CA SER A 18 11.97 24.79 4.40
C SER A 18 12.73 23.81 5.27
N ALA A 19 14.06 23.74 5.14
CA ALA A 19 14.89 22.90 6.00
C ALA A 19 14.72 23.24 7.50
N ALA A 20 14.26 24.45 7.83
CA ALA A 20 14.01 24.91 9.19
C ALA A 20 12.74 24.32 9.83
N ASP A 21 11.86 23.65 9.05
CA ASP A 21 10.61 23.07 9.54
C ASP A 21 10.73 21.57 9.86
N ILE A 22 11.90 20.96 9.63
CA ILE A 22 12.14 19.53 9.82
C ILE A 22 12.86 19.31 11.15
N ASP A 23 12.45 18.27 11.86
CA ASP A 23 13.16 17.81 13.03
C ASP A 23 14.54 17.26 12.63
N ASP A 24 15.60 18.00 12.96
CA ASP A 24 16.99 17.65 12.65
C ASP A 24 17.39 16.25 13.17
N SER A 25 16.70 15.73 14.21
CA SER A 25 16.96 14.38 14.72
C SER A 25 16.54 13.28 13.74
N LEU A 26 15.62 13.56 12.82
CA LEU A 26 15.17 12.61 11.80
C LEU A 26 16.12 12.53 10.60
N VAL A 27 16.90 13.58 10.33
CA VAL A 27 17.84 13.62 9.20
C VAL A 27 18.79 12.43 9.17
N PRO A 28 19.58 12.11 10.23
CA PRO A 28 20.51 10.98 10.19
C PRO A 28 19.80 9.63 10.01
N ILE A 29 18.58 9.49 10.55
CA ILE A 29 17.77 8.27 10.41
C ILE A 29 17.36 8.09 8.95
N VAL A 30 16.80 9.14 8.34
CA VAL A 30 16.37 9.11 6.94
C VAL A 30 17.56 8.96 6.00
N GLU A 31 18.69 9.61 6.27
CA GLU A 31 19.92 9.40 5.48
C GLU A 31 20.40 7.95 5.52
N ALA A 32 20.41 7.31 6.70
CA ALA A 32 20.77 5.90 6.82
C ALA A 32 19.80 4.99 6.01
N ILE A 33 18.51 5.31 6.03
CA ILE A 33 17.49 4.64 5.20
C ILE A 33 17.80 4.85 3.71
N LEU A 34 18.06 6.08 3.27
CA LEU A 34 18.36 6.42 1.86
C LEU A 34 19.66 5.77 1.36
N GLN A 35 20.65 5.58 2.24
CA GLN A 35 21.90 4.88 1.90
C GLN A 35 21.67 3.40 1.63
N ARG A 36 20.80 2.75 2.42
CA ARG A 36 20.37 1.37 2.20
C ARG A 36 19.47 1.25 0.97
N HIS A 37 18.58 2.22 0.77
CA HIS A 37 17.67 2.31 -0.36
C HIS A 37 18.21 3.27 -1.42
N ARG A 38 19.23 2.84 -2.15
CA ARG A 38 19.76 3.67 -3.23
C ARG A 38 18.68 4.00 -4.26
N PRO A 39 18.71 5.23 -4.85
CA PRO A 39 17.82 5.61 -5.94
C PRO A 39 17.77 4.54 -7.02
N VAL A 40 16.58 4.29 -7.56
CA VAL A 40 16.37 3.31 -8.63
C VAL A 40 16.98 3.86 -9.92
N THR A 41 17.79 3.05 -10.60
CA THR A 41 18.31 3.35 -11.95
C THR A 41 17.39 2.75 -13.01
N LEU A 42 17.60 3.09 -14.28
CA LEU A 42 16.86 2.47 -15.39
C LEU A 42 17.09 0.97 -15.49
N GLU A 43 18.33 0.52 -15.29
CA GLU A 43 18.68 -0.90 -15.26
C GLU A 43 17.92 -1.64 -14.15
N MET A 44 17.96 -1.11 -12.93
CA MET A 44 17.21 -1.68 -11.80
C MET A 44 15.70 -1.68 -12.05
N MET A 45 15.17 -0.72 -12.80
CA MET A 45 13.76 -0.68 -13.15
C MET A 45 13.38 -1.83 -14.08
N THR A 46 14.20 -2.14 -15.09
CA THR A 46 13.99 -3.32 -15.95
C THR A 46 13.97 -4.60 -15.14
N ASP A 47 14.89 -4.75 -14.16
CA ASP A 47 14.91 -5.91 -13.26
C ASP A 47 13.62 -6.00 -12.41
N ILE A 48 13.16 -4.86 -11.87
CA ILE A 48 11.93 -4.80 -11.05
C ILE A 48 10.68 -5.14 -11.88
N LEU A 49 10.61 -4.61 -13.11
CA LEU A 49 9.51 -4.88 -14.03
C LEU A 49 9.52 -6.32 -14.58
N GLN A 50 10.64 -7.04 -14.37
CA GLN A 50 10.86 -8.39 -14.88
C GLN A 50 10.44 -8.48 -16.34
N ASP A 51 10.98 -7.61 -17.18
CA ASP A 51 10.65 -7.55 -18.59
C ASP A 51 11.88 -7.45 -19.49
N GLY A 52 11.71 -7.80 -20.77
CA GLY A 52 12.79 -7.90 -21.76
C GLY A 52 13.07 -9.34 -22.22
N ASP A 53 14.10 -9.48 -23.05
CA ASP A 53 14.48 -10.76 -23.70
C ASP A 53 14.80 -11.89 -22.70
N SER A 54 15.15 -11.52 -21.47
CA SER A 54 15.41 -12.41 -20.34
C SER A 54 14.21 -13.27 -19.92
N LEU A 55 12.99 -12.93 -20.39
CA LEU A 55 11.77 -13.69 -20.14
C LEU A 55 11.60 -14.89 -21.07
N MET A 56 12.19 -14.84 -22.26
CA MET A 56 12.09 -15.91 -23.25
C MET A 56 12.93 -17.11 -22.81
N ASN A 57 12.28 -18.24 -22.60
CA ASN A 57 12.91 -19.48 -22.19
C ASN A 57 12.14 -20.67 -22.80
N GLU A 58 12.55 -21.90 -22.49
CA GLU A 58 11.87 -23.10 -23.02
C GLU A 58 10.36 -23.14 -22.69
N ASP A 59 9.92 -22.40 -21.67
CA ASP A 59 8.52 -22.34 -21.21
C ASP A 59 7.82 -20.99 -21.53
N TRP A 60 8.48 -20.05 -22.23
CA TRP A 60 7.91 -18.77 -22.68
C TRP A 60 8.35 -18.47 -24.09
N GLU A 61 7.41 -18.49 -25.01
CA GLU A 61 7.68 -18.16 -26.41
C GLU A 61 7.06 -16.83 -26.79
N GLN A 62 7.42 -16.34 -27.98
CA GLN A 62 6.85 -15.11 -28.54
C GLN A 62 5.31 -15.17 -28.61
N GLY A 63 4.73 -16.34 -28.85
CA GLY A 63 3.28 -16.52 -28.85
C GLY A 63 2.61 -16.21 -27.51
N ASP A 64 3.29 -16.46 -26.40
CA ASP A 64 2.79 -16.15 -25.05
C ASP A 64 2.81 -14.64 -24.81
N GLU A 65 3.88 -13.96 -25.20
CA GLU A 65 3.97 -12.49 -25.14
C GLU A 65 2.92 -11.81 -26.03
N ASP A 66 2.68 -12.35 -27.23
CA ASP A 66 1.61 -11.86 -28.12
C ASP A 66 0.23 -12.05 -27.46
N GLY A 67 0.04 -13.17 -26.75
CA GLY A 67 -1.15 -13.42 -25.93
C GLY A 67 -1.32 -12.41 -24.79
N VAL A 68 -0.23 -12.09 -24.07
CA VAL A 68 -0.21 -11.06 -23.03
C VAL A 68 -0.56 -9.69 -23.62
N GLU A 69 0.02 -9.31 -24.76
CA GLU A 69 -0.28 -8.06 -25.45
C GLU A 69 -1.75 -7.98 -25.87
N ALA A 70 -2.30 -9.06 -26.43
CA ALA A 70 -3.70 -9.11 -26.83
C ALA A 70 -4.67 -9.03 -25.63
N ARG A 71 -4.30 -9.55 -24.47
CA ARG A 71 -5.07 -9.37 -23.21
C ARG A 71 -4.93 -7.95 -22.68
N TRP A 72 -3.73 -7.39 -22.71
CA TRP A 72 -3.44 -6.02 -22.30
C TRP A 72 -4.29 -5.01 -23.08
N GLN A 73 -4.28 -5.06 -24.40
CA GLN A 73 -5.02 -4.13 -25.27
C GLN A 73 -6.54 -4.14 -25.02
N ARG A 74 -7.10 -5.25 -24.53
CA ARG A 74 -8.53 -5.38 -24.22
C ARG A 74 -8.87 -5.08 -22.75
N SER A 75 -7.88 -4.82 -21.90
CA SER A 75 -8.09 -4.66 -20.46
C SER A 75 -8.62 -3.27 -20.07
N GLU A 76 -9.43 -3.19 -19.02
CA GLU A 76 -9.80 -1.91 -18.39
C GLU A 76 -8.56 -1.17 -17.82
N ARG A 77 -7.53 -1.94 -17.45
CA ARG A 77 -6.28 -1.38 -16.95
C ARG A 77 -5.52 -0.61 -18.05
N LYS A 78 -5.59 -1.03 -19.32
CA LYS A 78 -5.04 -0.29 -20.47
C LYS A 78 -5.67 1.08 -20.60
N LYS A 79 -7.01 1.14 -20.57
CA LYS A 79 -7.73 2.42 -20.62
C LYS A 79 -7.26 3.35 -19.51
N SER A 80 -7.02 2.82 -18.32
CA SER A 80 -6.47 3.61 -17.21
C SER A 80 -5.03 4.05 -17.46
N SER A 81 -4.16 3.13 -17.89
CA SER A 81 -2.75 3.42 -18.18
C SER A 81 -2.55 4.48 -19.27
N ASP A 82 -3.44 4.53 -20.27
CA ASP A 82 -3.41 5.56 -21.32
C ASP A 82 -3.62 6.99 -20.79
N HIS A 83 -4.18 7.14 -19.60
CA HIS A 83 -4.33 8.43 -18.93
C HIS A 83 -3.10 8.83 -18.10
N VAL A 84 -2.11 7.95 -17.94
CA VAL A 84 -0.88 8.31 -17.22
C VAL A 84 -0.10 9.36 -18.01
N GLY A 85 0.28 10.46 -17.34
CA GLY A 85 0.96 11.58 -17.98
C GLY A 85 0.02 12.58 -18.65
N THR A 86 -1.30 12.35 -18.63
CA THR A 86 -2.31 13.28 -19.17
C THR A 86 -3.20 13.90 -18.08
N ARG A 87 -2.96 13.61 -16.80
CA ARG A 87 -3.77 14.07 -15.64
C ARG A 87 -3.26 15.40 -15.04
N GLY A 88 -2.29 16.05 -15.67
CA GLY A 88 -1.75 17.34 -15.23
C GLY A 88 -1.20 17.27 -13.81
N LYS A 89 -1.77 18.06 -12.88
CA LYS A 89 -1.30 18.14 -11.48
C LYS A 89 -1.43 16.83 -10.68
N ASN A 90 -2.11 15.82 -11.20
CA ASN A 90 -2.26 14.51 -10.55
C ASN A 90 -1.18 13.51 -10.98
N ASP A 91 -0.41 13.77 -12.03
CA ASP A 91 0.69 12.88 -12.45
C ASP A 91 1.91 13.02 -11.53
N ASP A 92 2.14 14.19 -10.93
CA ASP A 92 3.23 14.38 -9.98
C ASP A 92 3.09 13.50 -8.72
N PRO A 93 1.93 13.46 -8.03
CA PRO A 93 1.68 12.51 -6.93
C PRO A 93 1.83 11.04 -7.34
N LEU A 94 1.31 10.65 -8.50
CA LEU A 94 1.41 9.28 -9.00
C LEU A 94 2.88 8.90 -9.26
N ARG A 95 3.66 9.80 -9.86
CA ARG A 95 5.09 9.60 -10.11
C ARG A 95 5.88 9.46 -8.81
N ASP A 96 5.61 10.32 -7.84
CA ASP A 96 6.29 10.25 -6.54
C ASP A 96 5.93 8.97 -5.78
N PHE A 97 4.67 8.56 -5.84
CA PHE A 97 4.22 7.26 -5.31
C PHE A 97 4.92 6.07 -5.99
N TRP A 98 5.03 6.08 -7.31
CA TRP A 98 5.80 5.08 -8.06
C TRP A 98 7.25 4.99 -7.56
N ARG A 99 7.94 6.12 -7.46
CA ARG A 99 9.33 6.19 -7.00
C ARG A 99 9.52 5.58 -5.62
N VAL A 100 8.65 5.90 -4.65
CA VAL A 100 8.78 5.31 -3.31
C VAL A 100 8.51 3.81 -3.30
N CYS A 101 7.50 3.32 -4.03
CA CYS A 101 7.26 1.88 -4.15
C CYS A 101 8.47 1.13 -4.71
N VAL A 102 9.00 1.56 -5.86
CA VAL A 102 10.13 0.85 -6.48
C VAL A 102 11.43 0.97 -5.68
N ARG A 103 11.61 2.07 -4.95
CA ARG A 103 12.80 2.31 -4.13
C ARG A 103 12.80 1.50 -2.84
N PHE A 104 11.70 1.52 -2.10
CA PHE A 104 11.63 0.93 -0.77
C PHE A 104 11.26 -0.54 -0.82
N PHE A 105 10.39 -0.92 -1.74
CA PHE A 105 9.81 -2.26 -1.81
C PHE A 105 10.26 -3.06 -3.02
N ARG A 106 10.99 -2.46 -3.98
CA ARG A 106 11.40 -3.12 -5.23
C ARG A 106 10.22 -3.73 -5.99
N GLN A 107 9.06 -3.09 -5.87
CA GLN A 107 7.80 -3.52 -6.46
C GLN A 107 7.09 -2.31 -7.05
N THR A 108 6.38 -2.52 -8.17
CA THR A 108 5.63 -1.45 -8.83
C THR A 108 4.25 -1.31 -8.18
N PRO A 109 3.65 -0.11 -8.12
CA PRO A 109 2.30 0.05 -7.57
C PRO A 109 1.25 -0.87 -8.21
N PRO A 110 1.22 -1.07 -9.55
CA PRO A 110 0.29 -2.00 -10.16
C PRO A 110 0.39 -3.40 -9.59
N VAL A 111 1.59 -3.93 -9.36
CA VAL A 111 1.78 -5.27 -8.78
C VAL A 111 1.47 -5.27 -7.28
N LEU A 112 2.03 -4.31 -6.54
CA LEU A 112 1.94 -4.23 -5.09
C LEU A 112 0.50 -4.17 -4.58
N PHE A 113 -0.36 -3.40 -5.25
CA PHE A 113 -1.77 -3.17 -4.89
C PHE A 113 -2.74 -3.88 -5.84
N SER A 114 -2.39 -5.09 -6.26
CA SER A 114 -3.19 -5.91 -7.16
C SER A 114 -3.86 -7.09 -6.46
N PRO A 115 -4.84 -7.71 -7.14
CA PRO A 115 -5.37 -9.01 -6.76
C PRO A 115 -4.31 -10.08 -6.49
N PHE A 116 -3.09 -9.98 -7.02
CA PHE A 116 -2.00 -10.90 -6.68
C PHE A 116 -1.63 -10.88 -5.20
N ASN A 117 -1.65 -9.69 -4.61
CA ASN A 117 -1.46 -9.52 -3.17
C ASN A 117 -2.80 -9.53 -2.41
N ARG A 118 -3.86 -10.10 -3.01
CA ARG A 118 -5.23 -10.15 -2.45
C ARG A 118 -5.77 -8.77 -2.05
N LEU A 119 -5.34 -7.72 -2.72
CA LEU A 119 -5.63 -6.35 -2.33
C LEU A 119 -5.96 -5.51 -3.56
N GLN A 120 -6.99 -4.66 -3.49
CA GLN A 120 -7.25 -3.71 -4.57
C GLN A 120 -7.79 -2.39 -4.04
N PHE A 121 -7.36 -1.27 -4.65
CA PHE A 121 -7.82 0.05 -4.25
C PHE A 121 -9.27 0.29 -4.71
N GLY A 122 -10.14 0.59 -3.73
CA GLY A 122 -11.50 1.07 -3.93
C GLY A 122 -11.59 2.57 -3.67
N PRO A 123 -11.93 3.42 -4.66
CA PRO A 123 -12.14 4.84 -4.44
C PRO A 123 -13.41 5.06 -3.61
N MET A 124 -13.39 6.09 -2.75
CA MET A 124 -14.52 6.41 -1.87
C MET A 124 -15.75 6.93 -2.61
N ILE A 125 -15.58 7.48 -3.81
CA ILE A 125 -16.65 8.01 -4.64
C ILE A 125 -16.69 7.23 -5.95
N GLU A 126 -17.77 6.47 -6.16
CA GLU A 126 -18.07 5.83 -7.44
C GLU A 126 -18.78 6.84 -8.36
N LYS A 127 -18.01 7.57 -9.17
CA LYS A 127 -18.52 8.28 -10.37
C LYS A 127 -18.16 7.47 -11.61
N ASP A 128 -18.64 7.84 -12.80
CA ASP A 128 -18.27 7.17 -14.06
C ASP A 128 -16.75 7.05 -14.30
N SER A 129 -15.93 7.88 -13.64
CA SER A 129 -14.45 7.80 -13.62
C SER A 129 -13.86 6.84 -12.54
N ALA A 130 -14.69 6.03 -11.89
CA ALA A 130 -14.27 5.15 -10.78
C ALA A 130 -13.30 4.06 -11.24
N ALA A 131 -13.48 3.53 -12.45
CA ALA A 131 -12.56 2.56 -13.04
C ALA A 131 -11.13 3.12 -13.12
N LEU A 132 -10.98 4.37 -13.59
CA LEU A 132 -9.69 5.05 -13.65
C LEU A 132 -9.09 5.26 -12.25
N SER A 133 -9.93 5.60 -11.27
CA SER A 133 -9.49 5.90 -9.90
C SER A 133 -9.03 4.65 -9.13
N CYS A 134 -9.63 3.48 -9.39
CA CYS A 134 -9.17 2.20 -8.84
C CYS A 134 -7.75 1.83 -9.27
N HIS A 135 -7.38 2.19 -10.49
CA HIS A 135 -6.14 1.76 -11.10
C HIS A 135 -5.02 2.78 -10.98
N LEU A 136 -5.34 4.08 -10.98
CA LEU A 136 -4.36 5.16 -10.93
C LEU A 136 -4.32 5.94 -9.61
N PHE A 137 -5.16 5.55 -8.64
CA PHE A 137 -5.28 6.18 -7.33
C PHE A 137 -5.71 7.67 -7.41
N SER A 138 -6.32 8.17 -6.33
CA SER A 138 -6.51 9.61 -6.18
C SER A 138 -5.20 10.28 -5.79
N LYS A 139 -5.10 11.61 -5.98
CA LYS A 139 -3.94 12.38 -5.52
C LYS A 139 -3.71 12.21 -4.02
N GLU A 140 -4.79 12.24 -3.26
CA GLU A 140 -4.80 12.09 -1.81
C GLU A 140 -4.28 10.71 -1.41
N ALA A 141 -4.75 9.66 -2.10
CA ALA A 141 -4.29 8.29 -1.86
C ALA A 141 -2.81 8.11 -2.21
N CYS A 142 -2.34 8.62 -3.37
CA CYS A 142 -0.92 8.57 -3.74
C CYS A 142 -0.04 9.19 -2.65
N ASN A 143 -0.40 10.38 -2.16
CA ASN A 143 0.39 11.07 -1.14
C ASN A 143 0.35 10.35 0.21
N ALA A 144 -0.83 9.92 0.67
CA ALA A 144 -0.97 9.25 1.96
C ALA A 144 -0.22 7.90 2.00
N ILE A 145 -0.34 7.10 0.92
CA ILE A 145 0.38 5.83 0.81
C ILE A 145 1.89 6.08 0.71
N ALA A 146 2.32 7.05 -0.11
CA ALA A 146 3.73 7.39 -0.23
C ALA A 146 4.36 7.84 1.10
N ASP A 147 3.63 8.65 1.88
CA ASP A 147 4.06 9.11 3.19
C ASP A 147 4.21 7.94 4.18
N LEU A 148 3.36 6.91 4.10
CA LEU A 148 3.52 5.70 4.90
C LEU A 148 4.69 4.83 4.45
N ILE A 149 4.86 4.58 3.15
CA ILE A 149 5.86 3.62 2.62
C ILE A 149 7.28 3.95 3.09
N VAL A 150 7.61 5.24 3.19
CA VAL A 150 8.96 5.69 3.60
C VAL A 150 9.23 5.50 5.10
N HIS A 151 8.21 5.13 5.88
CA HIS A 151 8.34 4.98 7.33
C HIS A 151 9.22 3.76 7.70
N PRO A 152 10.17 3.89 8.65
CA PRO A 152 11.11 2.81 8.99
C PRO A 152 10.46 1.55 9.60
N LEU A 153 9.23 1.66 10.09
CA LEU A 153 8.48 0.55 10.71
C LEU A 153 8.40 -0.69 9.79
N TRP A 154 8.39 -0.51 8.47
CA TRP A 154 8.25 -1.61 7.52
C TRP A 154 9.53 -2.42 7.31
N GLN A 155 10.67 -1.97 7.84
CA GLN A 155 11.96 -2.67 7.73
C GLN A 155 12.33 -3.10 6.31
N GLN A 156 11.95 -2.30 5.30
CA GLN A 156 12.20 -2.59 3.88
C GLN A 156 11.42 -3.78 3.31
N ASP A 157 10.51 -4.37 4.08
CA ASP A 157 9.75 -5.52 3.65
C ASP A 157 8.28 -5.13 3.40
N HIS A 158 7.95 -5.09 2.11
CA HIS A 158 6.61 -4.76 1.63
C HIS A 158 5.53 -5.68 2.19
N ARG A 159 5.88 -6.90 2.61
CA ARG A 159 4.93 -7.85 3.19
C ARG A 159 4.37 -7.33 4.51
N TYR A 160 5.16 -6.66 5.36
CA TYR A 160 4.62 -6.05 6.57
C TYR A 160 3.60 -4.96 6.23
N PHE A 161 3.93 -4.09 5.27
CA PHE A 161 3.03 -3.03 4.82
C PHE A 161 1.72 -3.58 4.24
N ILE A 162 1.82 -4.56 3.34
CA ILE A 162 0.66 -5.20 2.71
C ILE A 162 -0.18 -5.97 3.72
N ASN A 163 0.44 -6.74 4.62
CA ASN A 163 -0.28 -7.50 5.63
C ASN A 163 -1.06 -6.59 6.58
N VAL A 164 -0.46 -5.47 7.00
CA VAL A 164 -1.14 -4.46 7.81
C VAL A 164 -2.28 -3.81 7.04
N LEU A 165 -2.07 -3.50 5.76
CA LEU A 165 -3.12 -2.91 4.94
C LEU A 165 -4.30 -3.87 4.71
N ILE A 166 -4.02 -5.15 4.44
CA ILE A 166 -5.02 -6.21 4.36
C ILE A 166 -5.76 -6.35 5.70
N TYR A 167 -5.05 -6.41 6.82
CA TYR A 167 -5.65 -6.47 8.15
C TYR A 167 -6.59 -5.30 8.41
N THR A 168 -6.12 -4.07 8.16
CA THR A 168 -6.89 -2.84 8.36
C THR A 168 -8.16 -2.83 7.51
N ALA A 169 -8.03 -3.12 6.21
CA ALA A 169 -9.17 -3.14 5.31
C ALA A 169 -10.15 -4.28 5.64
N ASN A 170 -9.65 -5.45 6.07
CA ASN A 170 -10.46 -6.57 6.53
C ASN A 170 -11.27 -6.23 7.79
N LEU A 171 -10.67 -5.52 8.75
CA LEU A 171 -11.41 -5.02 9.91
C LEU A 171 -12.55 -4.09 9.49
N ARG A 172 -12.36 -3.27 8.44
CA ARG A 172 -13.41 -2.40 7.91
C ARG A 172 -14.54 -3.17 7.24
N VAL A 173 -14.25 -4.10 6.33
CA VAL A 173 -15.29 -4.71 5.45
C VAL A 173 -15.73 -6.12 5.85
N GLY A 174 -14.93 -6.81 6.66
CA GLY A 174 -15.11 -8.22 6.97
C GLY A 174 -15.58 -8.42 8.38
N GLY A 175 -14.88 -7.84 9.37
CA GLY A 175 -15.18 -7.91 10.80
C GLY A 175 -15.16 -9.33 11.38
N THR A 176 -15.99 -10.22 10.84
CA THR A 176 -16.26 -11.61 11.21
C THR A 176 -16.22 -12.61 10.05
N THR A 177 -16.37 -12.23 8.77
CA THR A 177 -16.55 -13.19 7.66
C THR A 177 -15.31 -13.46 6.79
N ASN A 178 -14.44 -12.47 6.63
CA ASN A 178 -13.28 -12.55 5.72
C ASN A 178 -11.96 -12.94 6.42
N PHE A 179 -12.05 -13.48 7.65
CA PHE A 179 -10.90 -13.70 8.53
C PHE A 179 -9.89 -14.71 7.99
N ARG A 180 -10.34 -15.69 7.19
CA ARG A 180 -9.48 -16.74 6.60
C ARG A 180 -8.46 -16.20 5.59
N TRP A 181 -8.61 -14.95 5.16
CA TRP A 181 -7.72 -14.35 4.16
C TRP A 181 -6.62 -13.51 4.77
N LEU A 182 -6.63 -13.32 6.10
CA LEU A 182 -5.66 -12.51 6.81
C LEU A 182 -4.27 -13.15 6.78
N PRO A 183 -3.25 -12.46 6.23
CA PRO A 183 -1.87 -12.88 6.36
C PRO A 183 -1.36 -12.46 7.74
N LEU A 184 -1.57 -13.31 8.74
CA LEU A 184 -0.91 -13.14 10.03
C LEU A 184 0.52 -13.64 9.88
N PRO A 185 1.54 -12.76 10.01
CA PRO A 185 2.91 -13.20 9.86
C PRO A 185 3.23 -14.25 10.94
N HIS A 186 3.84 -15.37 10.53
CA HIS A 186 4.39 -16.40 11.42
C HIS A 186 5.64 -15.89 12.14
N VAL A 187 5.48 -14.81 12.90
CA VAL A 187 6.53 -14.28 13.78
C VAL A 187 6.53 -15.10 15.07
N ASP A 188 7.64 -15.12 15.80
CA ASP A 188 7.78 -15.66 17.16
C ASP A 188 6.93 -14.92 18.22
N CYS A 189 5.85 -14.26 17.80
CA CYS A 189 4.92 -13.53 18.66
C CYS A 189 3.85 -14.50 19.17
N PRO A 190 3.78 -14.77 20.48
CA PRO A 190 2.80 -15.70 21.05
C PRO A 190 1.36 -15.25 20.82
N VAL A 191 1.10 -13.94 20.83
CA VAL A 191 -0.23 -13.36 20.57
C VAL A 191 -0.70 -13.67 19.15
N LEU A 192 0.15 -13.44 18.13
CA LEU A 192 -0.21 -13.69 16.73
C LEU A 192 -0.32 -15.20 16.45
N GLN A 193 0.49 -16.03 17.09
CA GLN A 193 0.40 -17.49 16.99
C GLN A 193 -0.92 -18.00 17.58
N SER A 194 -1.28 -17.52 18.78
CA SER A 194 -2.54 -17.86 19.44
C SER A 194 -3.76 -17.40 18.62
N LEU A 195 -3.73 -16.15 18.13
CA LEU A 195 -4.77 -15.64 17.23
C LEU A 195 -4.90 -16.49 15.98
N ASN A 196 -3.80 -16.80 15.30
CA ASN A 196 -3.84 -17.63 14.09
C ASN A 196 -4.40 -19.02 14.39
N ALA A 197 -3.94 -19.68 15.46
CA ALA A 197 -4.48 -20.97 15.88
C ALA A 197 -5.99 -20.91 16.15
N LYS A 198 -6.47 -19.84 16.80
CA LYS A 198 -7.90 -19.62 17.05
C LYS A 198 -8.68 -19.47 15.75
N LEU A 199 -8.20 -18.65 14.82
CA LEU A 199 -8.84 -18.45 13.52
C LEU A 199 -8.90 -19.75 12.70
N GLN A 200 -7.83 -20.55 12.72
CA GLN A 200 -7.80 -21.84 12.01
C GLN A 200 -8.71 -22.91 12.65
N SER A 201 -8.98 -22.80 13.96
CA SER A 201 -9.86 -23.75 14.68
C SER A 201 -11.36 -23.55 14.43
N ILE A 202 -11.75 -22.42 13.83
CA ILE A 202 -13.16 -22.08 13.61
C ILE A 202 -13.59 -22.64 12.24
N GLU A 203 -14.54 -23.58 12.27
CA GLU A 203 -15.12 -24.19 11.08
C GLU A 203 -16.19 -23.30 10.43
N ASP A 204 -16.88 -22.48 11.22
CA ASP A 204 -17.97 -21.61 10.74
C ASP A 204 -17.50 -20.58 9.69
N GLU A 205 -18.40 -20.18 8.80
CA GLU A 205 -18.13 -19.12 7.81
C GLU A 205 -18.00 -17.73 8.44
N GLU A 206 -18.55 -17.54 9.65
CA GLU A 206 -18.54 -16.30 10.40
C GLU A 206 -17.94 -16.48 11.79
N LEU A 207 -17.11 -15.54 12.23
CA LEU A 207 -16.55 -15.53 13.57
C LEU A 207 -17.58 -15.10 14.63
N PRO A 208 -17.55 -15.70 15.83
CA PRO A 208 -18.40 -15.30 16.95
C PRO A 208 -18.06 -13.92 17.52
N LYS A 209 -16.85 -13.42 17.24
CA LYS A 209 -16.33 -12.11 17.65
C LYS A 209 -15.50 -11.54 16.52
N THR A 210 -15.31 -10.22 16.51
CA THR A 210 -14.48 -9.64 15.45
C THR A 210 -13.03 -10.11 15.57
N VAL A 211 -12.30 -10.13 14.45
CA VAL A 211 -10.86 -10.43 14.45
C VAL A 211 -10.11 -9.55 15.45
N HIS A 212 -10.48 -8.27 15.56
CA HIS A 212 -9.86 -7.35 16.52
C HIS A 212 -10.13 -7.75 17.97
N GLN A 213 -11.36 -8.17 18.32
CA GLN A 213 -11.68 -8.67 19.66
C GLN A 213 -10.90 -9.95 19.98
N LEU A 214 -10.82 -10.89 19.04
CA LEU A 214 -10.02 -12.11 19.20
C LEU A 214 -8.52 -11.80 19.36
N HIS A 215 -8.03 -10.75 18.69
CA HIS A 215 -6.64 -10.30 18.83
C HIS A 215 -6.38 -9.71 20.23
N MET A 216 -7.29 -8.89 20.75
CA MET A 216 -7.18 -8.37 22.13
C MET A 216 -7.22 -9.51 23.15
N GLU A 217 -8.14 -10.47 23.01
CA GLU A 217 -8.22 -11.64 23.91
C GLU A 217 -6.95 -12.49 23.90
N ALA A 218 -6.34 -12.68 22.73
CA ALA A 218 -5.04 -13.36 22.63
C ALA A 218 -3.91 -12.56 23.31
N SER A 219 -3.97 -11.23 23.28
CA SER A 219 -3.00 -10.35 23.94
C SER A 219 -3.15 -10.36 25.46
N ASP A 220 -4.39 -10.33 25.96
CA ASP A 220 -4.70 -10.39 27.38
C ASP A 220 -4.22 -11.74 27.95
N ALA A 221 -4.54 -12.85 27.28
CA ALA A 221 -4.09 -14.18 27.68
C ALA A 221 -2.56 -14.32 27.71
N ALA A 222 -1.86 -13.82 26.68
CA ALA A 222 -0.40 -13.84 26.66
C ALA A 222 0.20 -13.04 27.84
N THR A 223 -0.42 -11.90 28.18
CA THR A 223 0.01 -11.06 29.31
C THR A 223 -0.20 -11.77 30.65
N GLU A 224 -1.33 -12.47 30.83
CA GLU A 224 -1.60 -13.31 32.00
C GLU A 224 -0.56 -14.43 32.15
N ASP A 225 -0.16 -15.04 31.03
CA ASP A 225 0.88 -16.08 30.96
C ASP A 225 2.31 -15.52 31.02
N ARG A 226 2.48 -14.22 31.24
CA ARG A 226 3.77 -13.50 31.30
C ARG A 226 4.60 -13.64 30.02
N GLN A 227 3.94 -13.79 28.89
CA GLN A 227 4.53 -13.75 27.57
C GLN A 227 4.49 -12.31 27.03
N GLU A 228 5.57 -11.87 26.40
CA GLU A 228 5.68 -10.50 25.88
C GLU A 228 5.07 -10.40 24.47
N PRO A 229 4.05 -9.55 24.25
CA PRO A 229 3.57 -9.24 22.91
C PRO A 229 4.65 -8.55 22.08
N SER A 230 4.75 -8.91 20.80
CA SER A 230 5.62 -8.15 19.90
C SER A 230 5.03 -6.75 19.63
N PHE A 231 5.90 -5.77 19.40
CA PHE A 231 5.50 -4.43 18.96
C PHE A 231 4.53 -4.45 17.77
N PHE A 232 4.75 -5.37 16.82
CA PHE A 232 3.89 -5.48 15.64
C PHE A 232 2.47 -5.94 15.99
N SER A 233 2.31 -6.80 17.02
CA SER A 233 1.01 -7.19 17.55
C SER A 233 0.29 -5.99 18.15
N ASP A 234 0.97 -5.25 19.04
CA ASP A 234 0.43 -4.05 19.70
C ASP A 234 0.01 -3.00 18.66
N PHE A 235 0.84 -2.82 17.62
CA PHE A 235 0.56 -1.94 16.51
C PHE A 235 -0.71 -2.32 15.76
N MET A 236 -0.87 -3.59 15.41
CA MET A 236 -2.09 -4.10 14.76
C MET A 236 -3.34 -3.97 15.64
N ILE A 237 -3.22 -4.21 16.96
CA ILE A 237 -4.31 -3.97 17.92
C ILE A 237 -4.68 -2.47 17.93
N SER A 238 -3.69 -1.58 18.00
CA SER A 238 -3.91 -0.13 17.99
C SER A 238 -4.66 0.34 16.74
N ILE A 239 -4.32 -0.19 15.56
CA ILE A 239 -5.07 0.07 14.32
C ILE A 239 -6.54 -0.29 14.50
N GLY A 240 -6.84 -1.43 15.10
CA GLY A 240 -8.22 -1.90 15.31
C GLY A 240 -9.09 -0.92 16.12
N HIS A 241 -8.49 -0.12 17.00
CA HIS A 241 -9.21 0.95 17.73
C HIS A 241 -9.61 2.14 16.85
N TYR A 242 -8.91 2.37 15.73
CA TYR A 242 -9.21 3.48 14.81
C TYR A 242 -10.12 3.08 13.65
N VAL A 243 -10.20 1.79 13.32
CA VAL A 243 -11.01 1.29 12.21
C VAL A 243 -12.49 1.37 12.54
N ILE A 244 -13.26 2.01 11.66
CA ILE A 244 -14.72 2.02 11.71
C ILE A 244 -15.23 0.95 10.75
N VAL A 245 -16.01 0.01 11.27
CA VAL A 245 -16.62 -1.06 10.46
C VAL A 245 -17.62 -0.46 9.48
N GLU A 246 -17.46 -0.80 8.20
CA GLU A 246 -18.36 -0.42 7.12
C GLU A 246 -19.63 -1.26 7.19
N LYS A 247 -20.78 -0.60 7.33
CA LYS A 247 -22.08 -1.28 7.44
C LYS A 247 -22.66 -1.63 6.08
N SER A 248 -22.27 -0.88 5.06
CA SER A 248 -22.82 -1.01 3.71
C SER A 248 -21.70 -0.91 2.66
N PRO A 249 -20.91 -1.98 2.46
CA PRO A 249 -19.93 -2.03 1.39
C PRO A 249 -20.60 -1.81 0.02
N SER A 250 -19.87 -1.19 -0.91
CA SER A 250 -20.33 -1.02 -2.29
C SER A 250 -20.47 -2.36 -3.00
N MET A 251 -21.30 -2.42 -4.06
CA MET A 251 -21.43 -3.63 -4.88
C MET A 251 -20.09 -4.12 -5.43
N ARG A 252 -19.20 -3.17 -5.79
CA ARG A 252 -17.86 -3.48 -6.27
C ARG A 252 -16.98 -4.09 -5.18
N GLU A 253 -17.04 -3.57 -3.96
CA GLU A 253 -16.32 -4.17 -2.83
C GLU A 253 -16.81 -5.58 -2.53
N LEU A 254 -18.13 -5.81 -2.56
CA LEU A 254 -18.70 -7.15 -2.41
C LEU A 254 -18.24 -8.10 -3.52
N GLU A 255 -18.15 -7.62 -4.76
CA GLU A 255 -17.62 -8.39 -5.88
C GLU A 255 -16.13 -8.75 -5.68
N LEU A 256 -15.31 -7.81 -5.23
CA LEU A 256 -13.90 -8.07 -4.91
C LEU A 256 -13.76 -9.11 -3.79
N LEU A 257 -14.56 -8.99 -2.74
CA LEU A 257 -14.56 -9.93 -1.62
C LEU A 257 -14.94 -11.36 -2.08
N ARG A 258 -15.92 -11.51 -2.98
CA ARG A 258 -16.27 -12.82 -3.57
C ARG A 258 -15.08 -13.50 -4.27
N HIS A 259 -14.18 -12.69 -4.84
CA HIS A 259 -12.95 -13.16 -5.47
C HIS A 259 -11.75 -13.22 -4.51
N ARG A 260 -11.98 -13.16 -3.18
CA ARG A 260 -10.95 -13.16 -2.14
C ARG A 260 -9.95 -12.02 -2.25
N ILE A 261 -10.40 -10.89 -2.80
CA ILE A 261 -9.64 -9.64 -2.89
C ILE A 261 -10.19 -8.69 -1.84
N ILE A 262 -9.32 -8.24 -0.94
CA ILE A 262 -9.67 -7.25 0.08
C ILE A 262 -9.63 -5.86 -0.57
N PRO A 263 -10.77 -5.15 -0.65
CA PRO A 263 -10.78 -3.79 -1.13
C PRO A 263 -10.28 -2.85 -0.02
N PHE A 264 -9.27 -2.04 -0.30
CA PHE A 264 -8.81 -1.00 0.63
C PHE A 264 -9.12 0.40 0.11
N ARG A 265 -9.30 1.33 1.05
CA ARG A 265 -9.60 2.74 0.81
C ARG A 265 -8.54 3.62 1.47
N ILE A 266 -8.56 4.91 1.13
CA ILE A 266 -7.72 5.91 1.82
C ILE A 266 -7.98 5.96 3.33
N THR A 267 -9.21 5.70 3.77
CA THR A 267 -9.54 5.65 5.22
C THR A 267 -8.79 4.56 5.97
N ASP A 268 -8.45 3.46 5.29
CA ASP A 268 -7.66 2.37 5.89
C ASP A 268 -6.21 2.85 6.10
N VAL A 269 -5.65 3.53 5.09
CA VAL A 269 -4.32 4.16 5.12
C VAL A 269 -4.25 5.19 6.26
N GLU A 270 -5.30 6.00 6.44
CA GLU A 270 -5.40 6.99 7.52
C GLU A 270 -5.44 6.34 8.92
N CYS A 271 -6.08 5.19 9.08
CA CYS A 271 -6.09 4.44 10.35
C CYS A 271 -4.69 3.93 10.71
N ILE A 272 -3.95 3.42 9.71
CA ILE A 272 -2.56 2.99 9.88
C ILE A 272 -1.70 4.17 10.32
N GLN A 273 -1.83 5.32 9.65
CA GLN A 273 -1.11 6.53 10.02
C GLN A 273 -1.41 6.95 11.46
N LYS A 274 -2.68 7.00 11.88
CA LYS A 274 -3.06 7.36 13.24
C LYS A 274 -2.44 6.43 14.28
N ALA A 275 -2.40 5.12 14.00
CA ALA A 275 -1.74 4.16 14.88
C ALA A 275 -0.23 4.46 14.99
N ILE A 276 0.48 4.63 13.86
CA ILE A 276 1.91 4.97 13.89
C ILE A 276 2.16 6.26 14.67
N ASP A 277 1.40 7.32 14.38
CA ASP A 277 1.54 8.61 15.05
C ASP A 277 1.22 8.52 16.55
N GLY A 278 0.31 7.63 16.95
CA GLY A 278 0.03 7.30 18.36
C GLY A 278 1.25 6.68 19.07
N PHE A 279 1.90 5.70 18.45
CA PHE A 279 3.14 5.11 18.98
C PHE A 279 4.30 6.09 18.97
N ALA A 280 4.42 6.94 17.95
CA ALA A 280 5.49 7.93 17.84
C ALA A 280 5.47 8.97 18.98
N HIS A 281 4.33 9.12 19.66
CA HIS A 281 4.19 10.02 20.80
C HIS A 281 4.82 9.48 22.09
N SER A 282 4.80 8.17 22.32
CA SER A 282 5.12 7.60 23.65
C SER A 282 5.83 6.25 23.67
N ASP A 283 5.97 5.55 22.54
CA ASP A 283 6.58 4.22 22.50
C ASP A 283 8.03 4.28 21.97
N GLU A 284 8.97 3.95 22.85
CA GLU A 284 10.40 3.94 22.55
C GLU A 284 10.78 2.87 21.50
N ARG A 285 10.00 1.79 21.35
CA ARG A 285 10.26 0.71 20.38
C ARG A 285 10.12 1.22 18.94
N LEU A 286 9.20 2.15 18.70
CA LEU A 286 9.08 2.82 17.40
C LEU A 286 10.13 3.92 17.25
N GLY A 287 10.49 4.57 18.35
CA GLY A 287 11.34 5.76 18.41
C GLY A 287 10.49 7.02 18.46
N VAL A 288 10.55 7.75 19.57
CA VAL A 288 9.78 8.97 19.81
C VAL A 288 10.06 10.01 18.72
N GLY A 289 9.01 10.70 18.27
CA GLY A 289 9.10 11.76 17.25
C GLY A 289 9.05 11.28 15.80
N ARG A 290 9.03 9.96 15.56
CA ARG A 290 8.91 9.38 14.20
C ARG A 290 7.47 9.36 13.69
N TYR A 291 6.85 10.54 13.64
CA TYR A 291 5.55 10.72 13.02
C TYR A 291 5.65 10.47 11.50
N VAL A 292 4.60 9.88 10.90
CA VAL A 292 4.56 9.55 9.47
C VAL A 292 4.89 10.78 8.62
N LYS A 293 4.25 11.91 8.95
CA LYS A 293 4.43 13.16 8.22
C LYS A 293 5.84 13.72 8.36
N ALA A 294 6.41 13.69 9.57
CA ALA A 294 7.75 14.21 9.84
C ALA A 294 8.82 13.40 9.11
N VAL A 295 8.71 12.06 9.11
CA VAL A 295 9.60 11.17 8.35
C VAL A 295 9.48 11.42 6.85
N SER A 296 8.25 11.55 6.33
CA SER A 296 8.03 11.83 4.91
C SER A 296 8.59 13.19 4.47
N ASP A 297 8.45 14.23 5.30
CA ASP A 297 8.97 15.56 4.99
C ASP A 297 10.50 15.58 5.00
N ALA A 298 11.14 14.90 5.96
CA ALA A 298 12.59 14.68 5.95
C ALA A 298 13.03 13.89 4.69
N PHE A 299 12.30 12.85 4.29
CA PHE A 299 12.57 12.11 3.06
C PHE A 299 12.46 13.01 1.82
N LYS A 300 11.42 13.85 1.72
CA LYS A 300 11.21 14.76 0.58
C LYS A 300 12.29 15.84 0.49
N LEU A 301 12.88 16.26 1.60
CA LEU A 301 14.01 17.17 1.62
C LEU A 301 15.29 16.53 1.08
N LEU A 302 15.54 15.27 1.47
CA LEU A 302 16.80 14.57 1.21
C LEU A 302 16.79 13.76 -0.11
N LYS A 303 15.61 13.48 -0.67
CA LYS A 303 15.49 12.73 -1.94
C LYS A 303 16.13 13.49 -3.10
N ARG A 304 16.69 12.74 -4.05
CA ARG A 304 17.29 13.26 -5.29
C ARG A 304 16.41 12.89 -6.49
N ASP A 305 16.82 13.27 -7.69
CA ASP A 305 16.12 12.90 -8.93
C ASP A 305 16.22 11.39 -9.18
N GLU A 306 15.08 10.74 -9.44
CA GLU A 306 14.96 9.28 -9.60
C GLU A 306 13.93 8.93 -10.68
N VAL A 307 14.02 7.71 -11.20
CA VAL A 307 13.06 7.18 -12.19
C VAL A 307 11.81 6.61 -11.50
N PRO A 308 10.63 6.63 -12.15
CA PRO A 308 10.35 7.28 -13.43
C PRO A 308 10.38 8.81 -13.36
N ASN A 309 10.83 9.45 -14.43
CA ASN A 309 10.48 10.85 -14.72
C ASN A 309 9.08 10.92 -15.39
N GLY A 310 8.62 12.13 -15.73
CA GLY A 310 7.28 12.34 -16.31
C GLY A 310 7.07 11.54 -17.61
N ASP A 311 8.07 11.53 -18.50
CA ASP A 311 7.99 10.88 -19.81
C ASP A 311 8.03 9.35 -19.71
N GLN A 312 8.71 8.83 -18.67
CA GLN A 312 8.90 7.40 -18.43
C GLN A 312 7.72 6.72 -17.73
N LEU A 313 6.97 7.47 -16.91
CA LEU A 313 5.95 6.88 -16.03
C LEU A 313 4.89 6.07 -16.81
N ARG A 314 4.46 6.57 -17.97
CA ARG A 314 3.47 5.89 -18.81
C ARG A 314 3.98 4.56 -19.35
N ASP A 315 5.24 4.53 -19.81
CA ASP A 315 5.86 3.31 -20.31
C ASP A 315 5.99 2.26 -19.19
N PHE A 316 6.50 2.69 -18.02
CA PHE A 316 6.65 1.79 -16.89
C PHE A 316 5.32 1.29 -16.34
N ASP A 317 4.26 2.12 -16.29
CA ASP A 317 2.93 1.68 -15.88
C ASP A 317 2.38 0.60 -16.82
N ALA A 318 2.51 0.80 -18.14
CA ALA A 318 2.08 -0.20 -19.11
C ALA A 318 2.86 -1.52 -18.95
N ARG A 319 4.19 -1.44 -18.79
CA ARG A 319 5.07 -2.60 -18.59
C ARG A 319 4.75 -3.37 -17.31
N ALA A 320 4.55 -2.67 -16.19
CA ALA A 320 4.14 -3.28 -14.92
C ALA A 320 2.75 -3.93 -15.00
N CYS A 321 1.81 -3.34 -15.74
CA CYS A 321 0.50 -3.96 -15.94
C CYS A 321 0.60 -5.24 -16.77
N LYS A 322 1.50 -5.29 -17.77
CA LYS A 322 1.80 -6.53 -18.51
C LYS A 322 2.48 -7.57 -17.63
N GLN A 323 3.40 -7.17 -16.74
CA GLN A 323 4.00 -8.07 -15.76
C GLN A 323 2.94 -8.82 -14.95
N MET A 324 1.89 -8.12 -14.49
CA MET A 324 0.77 -8.78 -13.82
C MET A 324 0.07 -9.84 -14.69
N LEU A 325 -0.11 -9.57 -15.98
CA LEU A 325 -0.71 -10.55 -16.91
C LEU A 325 0.19 -11.76 -17.13
N ARG A 326 1.52 -11.56 -17.16
CA ARG A 326 2.50 -12.65 -17.19
C ARG A 326 2.42 -13.51 -15.93
N MET A 327 2.36 -12.87 -14.76
CA MET A 327 2.17 -13.56 -13.48
C MET A 327 0.86 -14.39 -13.47
N ALA A 328 -0.22 -13.85 -14.05
CA ALA A 328 -1.50 -14.57 -14.17
C ALA A 328 -1.41 -15.80 -15.07
N ALA A 329 -0.62 -15.71 -16.14
CA ALA A 329 -0.41 -16.79 -17.09
C ALA A 329 0.54 -17.88 -16.56
N ARG A 330 1.29 -17.59 -15.48
CA ARG A 330 2.30 -18.47 -14.88
C ARG A 330 2.08 -18.64 -13.37
N PRO A 331 0.93 -19.21 -12.95
CA PRO A 331 0.63 -19.40 -11.53
C PRO A 331 1.64 -20.31 -10.82
N ASP A 332 2.28 -21.23 -11.55
CA ASP A 332 3.23 -22.21 -10.99
C ASP A 332 4.58 -21.60 -10.60
N ILE A 333 4.95 -20.47 -11.23
CA ILE A 333 6.23 -19.78 -11.01
C ILE A 333 6.06 -18.63 -10.00
N HIS A 334 4.90 -17.95 -10.04
CA HIS A 334 4.65 -16.74 -9.25
C HIS A 334 3.66 -16.94 -8.09
N GLY A 335 3.14 -18.16 -7.91
CA GLY A 335 2.09 -18.49 -6.96
C GLY A 335 0.70 -18.35 -7.59
N SER A 336 -0.16 -19.33 -7.35
CA SER A 336 -1.54 -19.36 -7.86
C SER A 336 -2.37 -18.22 -7.27
N VAL A 337 -2.75 -17.27 -8.12
CA VAL A 337 -3.97 -16.49 -7.93
C VAL A 337 -4.98 -17.11 -8.87
N THR A 338 -5.85 -17.95 -8.33
CA THR A 338 -7.04 -18.42 -9.04
C THR A 338 -8.00 -17.25 -9.22
N LEU A 339 -7.73 -16.39 -10.21
CA LEU A 339 -8.79 -15.68 -10.92
C LEU A 339 -9.41 -16.71 -11.87
N HIS A 340 -10.31 -17.54 -11.34
CA HIS A 340 -11.13 -18.38 -12.20
C HIS A 340 -11.94 -17.44 -13.12
N PRO A 341 -11.92 -17.64 -14.43
CA PRO A 341 -12.88 -17.01 -15.32
C PRO A 341 -14.15 -17.84 -15.26
N ASP A 342 -15.21 -17.30 -14.65
CA ASP A 342 -16.58 -17.60 -15.06
C ASP A 342 -17.29 -16.27 -15.30
#